data_AF-A0A1Y6F8H8-F1
#
_entry.id   AF-A0A1Y6F8H8-F1
#
_cell.length_a   1.000
_cell.length_b   1.000
_cell.length_c   1.000
_cell.angle_alpha   90.00
_cell.angle_beta   90.00
_cell.angle_gamma   90.00
#
_symmetry.space_group_name_H-M   'P 1'
#
loop_
_entity.id
_entity.type
_entity.pdbx_description
1 polymer ?
#
loop_
_entity_poly.entity_id
_entity_poly.type
_entity_poly.pdbx_seq_one_letter_code
_entity_poly.pdbx_strand_id
1 'polypeptide(L)'
;MRGLFLALLPAASLMLSGCLVKTAADVVTAPVKIASKGVDLATTSQSEADEKRGRELRKREERLGELEREYWKLDEECEDGNRRACDEQRAVYDEIEAVRATLPAREPED
;
A
#
# COMPACT_ATOMS: atom_id res chain seq x y z
N MET A 1 -21.58 -50.07 39.78
CA MET A 1 -21.22 -49.01 38.82
C MET A 1 -22.37 -47.99 38.65
N ARG A 2 -22.89 -47.42 39.74
CA ARG A 2 -24.04 -46.48 39.72
C ARG A 2 -23.71 -45.10 40.30
N GLY A 3 -22.46 -44.88 40.72
CA GLY A 3 -22.02 -43.60 41.30
C GLY A 3 -21.36 -42.64 40.31
N LEU A 4 -20.95 -43.13 39.12
CA LEU A 4 -20.21 -42.31 38.14
C LEU A 4 -21.11 -41.44 37.26
N PHE A 5 -22.39 -41.81 37.10
CA PHE A 5 -23.35 -41.09 36.24
C PHE A 5 -23.93 -39.83 36.89
N LEU A 6 -23.87 -39.70 38.22
CA LEU A 6 -24.43 -38.54 38.94
C LEU A 6 -23.47 -37.35 39.03
N ALA A 7 -22.20 -37.53 38.69
CA ALA A 7 -21.20 -36.45 38.66
C ALA A 7 -21.03 -35.79 37.28
N LEU A 8 -21.62 -36.37 36.21
CA LEU A 8 -21.44 -35.87 34.84
C LEU A 8 -22.49 -34.81 34.43
N LEU A 9 -23.62 -34.71 35.14
CA LEU A 9 -24.67 -33.73 34.84
C LEU A 9 -24.32 -32.25 35.17
N PRO A 10 -23.64 -31.89 36.28
CA PRO A 10 -23.34 -30.49 36.57
C PRO A 10 -22.15 -29.93 35.75
N ALA A 11 -21.33 -30.78 35.14
CA ALA A 11 -20.25 -30.35 34.26
C ALA A 11 -20.77 -29.88 32.89
N ALA A 12 -21.87 -30.47 32.40
CA ALA A 12 -22.48 -30.11 31.13
C ALA A 12 -23.18 -28.73 31.16
N SER A 13 -23.76 -28.34 32.32
CA SER A 13 -24.41 -27.04 32.50
C SER A 13 -23.41 -25.87 32.56
N LEU A 14 -22.20 -26.09 33.08
CA LEU A 14 -21.13 -25.09 33.08
C LEU A 14 -20.55 -24.85 31.68
N MET A 15 -20.40 -25.91 30.87
CA MET A 15 -19.94 -25.79 29.47
C MET A 15 -20.94 -25.06 28.56
N LEU A 16 -22.25 -25.21 28.82
CA LEU A 16 -23.29 -24.44 28.09
C LEU A 16 -23.34 -22.97 28.51
N SER A 17 -23.09 -22.66 29.79
CA SER A 17 -22.99 -21.26 30.26
C SER A 17 -21.80 -20.50 29.64
N GLY A 18 -20.72 -21.19 29.28
CA GLY A 18 -19.57 -20.60 28.59
C GLY A 18 -19.85 -20.15 27.15
N CYS A 19 -20.73 -20.85 26.42
CA CYS A 19 -21.11 -20.46 25.06
C CYS A 19 -22.00 -19.20 25.05
N LEU A 20 -22.95 -19.09 25.98
CA LEU A 20 -23.88 -17.96 26.05
C LEU A 20 -23.18 -16.64 26.41
N VAL A 21 -22.20 -16.69 27.32
CA VAL A 21 -21.41 -15.52 27.71
C VAL A 21 -20.55 -15.02 26.54
N LYS A 22 -19.99 -15.92 25.74
CA LYS A 22 -19.18 -15.54 24.58
C LYS A 22 -20.03 -14.93 23.46
N THR A 23 -21.21 -15.49 23.18
CA THR A 23 -22.14 -14.92 22.19
C THR A 23 -22.72 -13.57 22.63
N ALA A 24 -23.04 -13.37 23.91
CA ALA A 24 -23.53 -12.08 24.40
C ALA A 24 -22.40 -11.02 24.40
N ALA A 25 -21.19 -11.40 24.80
CA ALA A 25 -20.03 -10.52 24.75
C ALA A 25 -19.64 -10.16 23.30
N ASP A 26 -19.74 -11.10 22.35
CA ASP A 26 -19.49 -10.81 20.94
C ASP A 26 -20.61 -9.95 20.34
N VAL A 27 -21.89 -10.11 20.71
CA VAL A 27 -22.97 -9.20 20.25
C VAL A 27 -22.81 -7.78 20.77
N VAL A 28 -22.29 -7.60 21.99
CA VAL A 28 -22.07 -6.26 22.57
C VAL A 28 -20.77 -5.63 22.07
N THR A 29 -19.74 -6.43 21.78
CA THR A 29 -18.43 -5.92 21.30
C THR A 29 -18.30 -5.90 19.78
N ALA A 30 -19.13 -6.64 19.04
CA ALA A 30 -19.15 -6.62 17.57
C ALA A 30 -19.45 -5.23 17.00
N PRO A 31 -20.41 -4.44 17.50
CA PRO A 31 -20.67 -3.10 16.98
C PRO A 31 -19.45 -2.19 17.14
N VAL A 32 -18.79 -2.22 18.31
CA VAL A 32 -17.60 -1.42 18.59
C VAL A 32 -16.42 -1.85 17.71
N LYS A 33 -16.22 -3.16 17.51
CA LYS A 33 -15.15 -3.71 16.65
C LYS A 33 -15.41 -3.47 15.16
N ILE A 34 -16.67 -3.45 14.72
CA ILE A 34 -17.04 -3.17 13.33
C ILE A 34 -16.94 -1.66 13.05
N ALA A 35 -17.40 -0.82 13.97
CA ALA A 35 -17.26 0.63 13.86
C ALA A 35 -15.79 1.06 13.90
N SER A 36 -14.96 0.48 14.77
CA SER A 36 -13.53 0.83 14.86
C SER A 36 -12.75 0.44 13.61
N LYS A 37 -13.05 -0.69 12.98
CA LYS A 37 -12.43 -1.10 11.70
C LYS A 37 -12.94 -0.32 10.49
N GLY A 38 -14.18 0.17 10.52
CA GLY A 38 -14.76 0.97 9.44
C GLY A 38 -14.23 2.40 9.39
N VAL A 39 -13.90 2.99 10.55
CA VAL A 39 -13.42 4.38 10.65
C VAL A 39 -11.99 4.54 10.12
N ASP A 40 -11.11 3.55 10.32
CA ASP A 40 -9.72 3.59 9.83
C ASP A 40 -9.60 3.49 8.30
N LEU A 41 -10.59 2.89 7.63
CA LEU A 41 -10.65 2.84 6.16
C LEU A 41 -11.42 4.02 5.55
N ALA A 42 -12.31 4.65 6.32
CA ALA A 42 -13.11 5.78 5.87
C ALA A 42 -12.45 7.14 6.14
N THR A 43 -11.40 7.21 6.98
CA THR A 43 -10.72 8.45 7.37
C THR A 43 -9.23 8.43 7.01
N THR A 44 -8.86 8.11 5.78
CA THR A 44 -7.62 8.71 5.28
C THR A 44 -7.90 10.20 5.16
N SER A 45 -7.39 11.01 6.08
CA SER A 45 -7.53 12.46 5.99
C SER A 45 -6.99 12.91 4.64
N GLN A 46 -7.64 13.89 4.00
CA GLN A 46 -7.17 14.48 2.74
C GLN A 46 -5.67 14.86 2.84
N SER A 47 -5.23 15.30 4.01
CA SER A 47 -3.82 15.59 4.30
C SER A 47 -2.88 14.39 4.14
N GLU A 48 -3.29 13.18 4.53
CA GLU A 48 -2.48 11.96 4.34
C GLU A 48 -2.45 11.52 2.87
N ALA A 49 -3.57 11.68 2.15
CA ALA A 49 -3.65 11.40 0.72
C ALA A 49 -2.77 12.38 -0.09
N ASP A 50 -2.79 13.66 0.26
CA ASP A 50 -1.97 14.70 -0.35
C ASP A 50 -0.48 14.51 -0.04
N GLU A 51 -0.13 14.14 1.19
CA GLU A 51 1.25 13.84 1.55
C GLU A 51 1.77 12.61 0.77
N LYS A 52 0.94 11.57 0.62
CA LYS A 52 1.29 10.39 -0.20
C LYS A 52 1.48 10.78 -1.66
N ARG A 53 0.57 11.56 -2.23
CA ARG A 53 0.68 12.07 -3.60
C ARG A 53 1.97 12.86 -3.79
N GLY A 54 2.29 13.78 -2.88
CA GLY A 54 3.52 14.58 -2.94
C GLY A 54 4.80 13.74 -2.83
N ARG A 55 4.79 12.68 -2.01
CA ARG A 55 5.91 11.71 -1.97
C ARG A 55 6.06 10.94 -3.27
N GLU A 56 4.96 10.49 -3.87
CA GLU A 56 5.00 9.79 -5.15
C GLU A 56 5.49 10.69 -6.29
N LEU A 57 5.07 11.96 -6.29
CA LEU A 57 5.52 12.94 -7.26
C LEU A 57 7.04 13.17 -7.19
N ARG A 58 7.57 13.43 -5.99
CA ARG A 58 9.02 13.59 -5.77
C ARG A 58 9.81 12.39 -6.27
N LYS A 59 9.34 11.17 -6.01
CA LYS A 59 10.00 9.94 -6.51
C LYS A 59 10.03 9.87 -8.03
N ARG A 60 8.96 10.30 -8.71
CA ARG A 60 8.91 10.34 -10.18
C ARG A 60 9.84 11.40 -10.75
N GLU A 61 9.91 12.57 -10.13
CA GLU A 61 10.85 13.63 -10.49
C GLU A 61 12.31 13.21 -10.28
N GLU A 62 12.61 12.56 -9.15
CA GLU A 62 13.94 11.99 -8.87
C GLU A 62 14.32 10.94 -9.91
N ARG A 63 13.40 10.04 -10.26
CA ARG A 63 13.60 9.03 -11.31
C ARG A 63 13.83 9.67 -12.68
N LEU A 64 13.05 10.69 -13.03
CA LEU A 64 13.24 11.43 -14.28
C LEU A 64 14.65 12.05 -14.33
N GLY A 65 15.09 12.69 -13.25
CA GLY A 65 16.43 13.26 -13.20
C GLY A 65 17.56 12.21 -13.23
N GLU A 66 17.34 11.00 -12.71
CA GLU A 66 18.26 9.87 -12.86
C GLU A 66 18.38 9.44 -14.32
N LEU A 67 17.25 9.22 -14.98
CA LEU A 67 17.18 8.82 -16.38
C LEU A 67 17.80 9.87 -17.30
N GLU A 68 17.55 11.16 -17.06
CA GLU A 68 18.15 12.24 -17.84
C GLU A 68 19.68 12.22 -17.72
N ARG A 69 20.24 11.98 -16.52
CA ARG A 69 21.70 11.84 -16.35
C ARG A 69 22.26 10.61 -17.04
N GLU A 70 21.51 9.50 -17.05
CA GLU A 70 21.90 8.27 -17.74
C GLU A 70 21.89 8.46 -19.26
N TYR A 71 20.85 9.10 -19.78
CA TYR A 71 20.75 9.47 -21.19
C TYR A 71 21.96 10.27 -21.66
N TRP A 72 22.39 11.30 -20.91
CA TRP A 72 23.55 12.12 -21.29
C TRP A 72 24.86 11.33 -21.35
N LYS A 73 25.06 10.36 -20.46
CA LYS A 73 26.24 9.49 -20.50
C LYS A 73 26.20 8.56 -21.71
N LEU A 74 25.03 7.97 -21.98
CA LEU A 74 24.83 7.09 -23.13
C LEU A 74 24.93 7.84 -24.46
N ASP A 75 24.54 9.11 -24.49
CA ASP A 75 24.70 10.02 -25.63
C ASP A 75 26.19 10.22 -25.95
N GLU A 76 27.00 10.58 -24.95
CA GLU A 76 28.45 10.71 -25.11
C GLU A 76 29.10 9.41 -25.61
N GLU A 77 28.77 8.27 -25.00
CA GLU A 77 29.29 6.97 -25.44
C GLU A 77 28.81 6.59 -26.86
N CYS A 78 27.58 6.94 -27.22
CA CYS A 78 27.03 6.71 -28.54
C CYS A 78 27.76 7.54 -29.60
N GLU A 79 28.01 8.83 -29.31
CA GLU A 79 28.78 9.73 -30.17
C GLU A 79 30.23 9.24 -30.36
N ASP A 80 30.82 8.62 -29.34
CA ASP A 80 32.14 7.96 -29.39
C ASP A 80 32.12 6.63 -30.19
N GLY A 81 30.97 6.21 -30.70
CA GLY A 81 30.80 5.07 -31.59
C GLY A 81 30.40 3.76 -30.91
N ASN A 82 30.05 3.79 -29.62
CA ASN A 82 29.50 2.62 -28.92
C ASN A 82 28.07 2.35 -29.40
N ARG A 83 27.91 1.47 -30.39
CA ARG A 83 26.61 1.08 -30.94
C ARG A 83 25.61 0.57 -29.89
N ARG A 84 26.10 -0.10 -28.86
CA ARG A 84 25.23 -0.59 -27.76
C ARG A 84 24.72 0.57 -26.91
N ALA A 85 25.57 1.56 -26.62
CA ALA A 85 25.15 2.76 -25.92
C ALA A 85 24.08 3.52 -26.71
N CYS A 86 24.17 3.58 -28.04
CA CYS A 86 23.12 4.16 -28.88
C CYS A 86 21.77 3.42 -28.78
N ASP A 87 21.79 2.09 -28.66
CA ASP A 87 20.57 1.29 -28.46
C ASP A 87 19.96 1.54 -27.07
N GLU A 88 20.80 1.55 -26.04
CA GLU A 88 20.40 1.81 -24.65
C GLU A 88 19.89 3.25 -24.48
N GLN A 89 20.54 4.23 -25.11
CA GLN A 89 20.14 5.64 -25.12
C GLN A 89 18.69 5.80 -25.57
N ARG A 90 18.31 5.14 -26.67
CA ARG A 90 16.94 5.19 -27.20
C ARG A 90 15.93 4.62 -26.20
N ALA A 91 16.25 3.49 -25.59
CA ALA A 91 15.39 2.88 -24.58
C ALA A 91 15.21 3.80 -23.34
N VAL A 92 16.29 4.45 -22.90
CA VAL A 92 16.24 5.41 -21.79
C VAL A 92 15.42 6.64 -22.17
N TYR A 93 15.54 7.13 -23.41
CA TYR A 93 14.73 8.24 -23.90
C TYR A 93 13.23 7.93 -23.85
N ASP A 94 12.84 6.74 -24.30
CA ASP A 94 11.45 6.29 -24.23
C ASP A 94 10.94 6.23 -22.76
N GLU A 95 11.79 5.80 -21.82
CA GLU A 95 11.45 5.80 -20.39
C GLU A 95 11.31 7.23 -19.84
N ILE A 96 12.17 8.16 -20.24
CA ILE A 96 12.08 9.59 -19.89
C ILE A 96 10.73 10.15 -20.35
N GLU A 97 10.32 9.90 -21.59
CA GLU A 97 9.03 10.36 -22.12
C GLU A 97 7.86 9.75 -21.34
N ALA A 98 7.92 8.45 -21.07
CA ALA A 98 6.90 7.76 -20.28
C ALA A 98 6.76 8.36 -18.88
N VAL A 99 7.87 8.63 -18.18
CA VAL A 99 7.84 9.24 -16.84
C VAL A 99 7.34 10.68 -16.93
N ARG A 100 7.83 11.48 -17.89
CA ARG A 100 7.43 12.88 -18.08
C ARG A 100 5.92 13.01 -18.34
N ALA A 101 5.33 12.07 -19.08
CA ALA A 101 3.88 12.03 -19.31
C ALA A 101 3.06 11.78 -18.04
N THR A 102 3.66 11.21 -16.97
CA THR A 102 2.99 11.00 -15.68
C THR A 102 3.12 12.16 -14.71
N LEU A 103 3.94 13.16 -15.03
CA LEU A 103 4.12 14.36 -14.22
C LEU A 103 3.07 15.41 -14.61
N PRO A 104 2.58 16.21 -13.64
CA PRO A 104 1.77 17.36 -13.98
C PRO A 104 2.58 18.31 -14.88
N ALA A 105 1.90 18.96 -15.83
CA ALA A 105 2.55 19.99 -16.64
C ALA A 105 3.13 21.06 -15.71
N ARG A 106 4.41 21.41 -15.88
CA ARG A 106 4.92 22.64 -15.25
C ARG A 106 4.11 23.79 -15.80
N GLU A 107 3.44 24.52 -14.92
CA GLU A 107 2.91 25.82 -15.29
C GLU A 107 4.11 26.71 -15.68
N PRO A 108 4.01 27.49 -16.77
CA PRO A 108 5.05 28.44 -17.10
C PRO A 108 5.22 29.43 -15.94
N GLU A 109 6.43 29.59 -15.44
CA GLU A 109 6.76 30.68 -14.54
C GLU A 109 6.77 31.98 -15.37
N ASP A 110 5.73 32.80 -15.21
CA ASP A 110 5.60 34.15 -15.80
C ASP A 110 6.64 35.15 -15.26
#